data_AF-A0A966UKN5-F1
#
_entry.id   AF-A0A966UKN5-F1
#
_cell.length_a   1.000
_cell.length_b   1.000
_cell.length_c   1.000
_cell.angle_alpha   90.00
_cell.angle_beta   90.00
_cell.angle_gamma   90.00
#
_symmetry.space_group_name_H-M   'P 1'
#
loop_
_entity.id
_entity.type
_entity.pdbx_description
1 polymer ?
#
loop_
_entity_poly.entity_id
_entity_poly.type
_entity_poly.pdbx_seq_one_letter_code
_entity_poly.pdbx_strand_id
1 'polypeptide(L)'
;MNIFRKRHSNCEPADVASTPISQAAVRRPVTVCGQVVRIKTRPAAGLPSLVVSIADDSGTATAVWSGRRDIGGVTLGRRIILEGVGAPTAGGPVFMNPAYTLLADH
;
A
#
# COMPACT_ATOMS: atom_id res chain seq x y z
N MET A 1 -31.33 -1.63 20.40
CA MET A 1 -30.12 -2.49 20.30
C MET A 1 -29.67 -2.50 18.86
N ASN A 2 -28.51 -1.90 18.56
CA ASN A 2 -27.60 -2.38 17.50
C ASN A 2 -26.30 -1.57 17.57
N ILE A 3 -25.34 -2.18 18.23
CA ILE A 3 -23.96 -1.74 18.42
C ILE A 3 -23.19 -1.88 17.10
N PHE A 4 -23.27 -0.88 16.22
CA PHE A 4 -22.33 -0.75 15.11
C PHE A 4 -20.94 -0.48 15.69
N ARG A 5 -20.18 -1.56 15.90
CA ARG A 5 -18.76 -1.48 16.25
C ARG A 5 -18.02 -0.82 15.09
N LYS A 6 -17.72 0.48 15.22
CA LYS A 6 -16.67 1.15 14.43
C LYS A 6 -15.38 0.37 14.64
N ARG A 7 -14.99 -0.50 13.71
CA ARG A 7 -13.69 -1.18 13.77
C ARG A 7 -12.64 -0.22 13.18
N HIS A 8 -11.95 0.47 14.09
CA HIS A 8 -10.59 1.01 14.00
C HIS A 8 -10.03 1.44 12.63
N SER A 9 -10.46 2.61 12.17
CA SER A 9 -9.62 3.51 11.38
C SER A 9 -8.59 4.15 12.30
N ASN A 10 -7.37 3.63 12.38
CA ASN A 10 -6.24 4.41 12.91
C ASN A 10 -4.93 3.91 12.27
N CYS A 11 -4.46 4.66 11.28
CA CYS A 11 -3.09 4.60 10.76
C CYS A 11 -2.23 5.51 11.64
N GLU A 12 -1.53 4.95 12.65
CA GLU A 12 -0.48 5.61 13.45
C GLU A 12 0.57 4.56 13.82
N PRO A 13 1.87 4.92 13.97
CA PRO A 13 2.37 5.99 14.85
C PRO A 13 2.54 7.35 14.17
N ALA A 14 1.73 8.32 14.63
CA ALA A 14 1.81 9.78 14.55
C ALA A 14 2.20 10.46 13.20
N ASP A 15 1.29 11.27 12.69
CA ASP A 15 1.53 12.45 11.81
C ASP A 15 1.63 12.29 10.28
N VAL A 16 1.43 11.11 9.68
CA VAL A 16 1.40 11.05 8.20
C VAL A 16 -0.03 11.11 7.69
N ALA A 17 -0.44 12.28 7.19
CA ALA A 17 -1.72 12.46 6.52
C ALA A 17 -1.81 11.54 5.28
N SER A 18 -2.64 10.51 5.35
CA SER A 18 -2.86 9.57 4.25
C SER A 18 -4.27 9.73 3.67
N THR A 19 -4.36 9.74 2.34
CA THR A 19 -5.62 9.69 1.60
C THR A 19 -6.17 8.25 1.61
N PRO A 20 -7.50 8.04 1.77
CA PRO A 20 -8.11 6.74 1.55
C PRO A 20 -7.77 6.22 0.15
N ILE A 21 -7.46 4.94 0.01
CA ILE A 21 -7.05 4.35 -1.27
C ILE A 21 -8.10 4.58 -2.37
N SER A 22 -9.38 4.52 -2.07
CA SER A 22 -10.46 4.78 -3.05
C SER A 22 -10.52 6.23 -3.55
N GLN A 23 -9.93 7.17 -2.79
CA GLN A 23 -9.88 8.59 -3.11
C GLN A 23 -8.50 9.04 -3.62
N ALA A 24 -7.56 8.11 -3.75
CA ALA A 24 -6.22 8.39 -4.24
C ALA A 24 -6.29 8.88 -5.70
N ALA A 25 -6.03 10.18 -5.90
CA ALA A 25 -5.99 10.78 -7.23
C ALA A 25 -4.86 10.16 -8.06
N VAL A 26 -5.19 9.65 -9.24
CA VAL A 26 -4.20 9.14 -10.19
C VAL A 26 -3.46 10.30 -10.87
N ARG A 27 -2.22 10.03 -11.32
CA ARG A 27 -1.33 11.01 -11.98
C ARG A 27 -1.01 12.23 -11.13
N ARG A 28 -1.22 12.16 -9.82
CA ARG A 28 -0.79 13.16 -8.84
C ARG A 28 -0.04 12.47 -7.70
N PRO A 29 0.89 13.18 -7.03
CA PRO A 29 1.49 12.68 -5.79
C PRO A 29 0.40 12.47 -4.75
N VAL A 30 0.36 11.28 -4.17
CA VAL A 30 -0.56 10.90 -3.10
C VAL A 30 0.16 10.01 -2.09
N THR A 31 -0.29 10.12 -0.85
CA THR A 31 0.16 9.27 0.25
C THR A 31 -1.01 8.40 0.66
N VAL A 32 -0.83 7.08 0.66
CA VAL A 32 -1.85 6.12 1.08
C VAL A 32 -1.29 5.20 2.17
N CYS A 33 -2.14 4.78 3.09
CA CYS A 33 -1.77 3.88 4.19
C CYS A 33 -2.63 2.62 4.11
N GLY A 34 -2.03 1.46 4.36
CA GLY A 34 -2.79 0.21 4.37
C GLY A 34 -1.99 -0.96 4.94
N GLN A 35 -2.66 -2.09 5.09
CA GLN A 35 -2.07 -3.35 5.50
C GLN A 35 -1.64 -4.15 4.27
N VAL A 36 -0.44 -4.73 4.30
CA VAL A 36 0.03 -5.63 3.25
C VAL A 36 -0.79 -6.91 3.25
N VAL A 37 -1.59 -7.11 2.19
CA VAL A 37 -2.47 -8.28 2.04
C VAL A 37 -1.92 -9.32 1.07
N ARG A 38 -0.97 -8.92 0.20
CA ARG A 38 -0.39 -9.83 -0.79
C ARG A 38 1.00 -9.39 -1.20
N ILE A 39 1.91 -10.35 -1.28
CA ILE A 39 3.26 -10.16 -1.80
C ILE A 39 3.48 -11.16 -2.92
N LYS A 40 4.01 -10.70 -4.05
CA LYS A 40 4.37 -11.54 -5.19
C LYS A 40 5.65 -11.04 -5.85
N THR A 41 6.56 -11.93 -6.17
CA THR A 41 7.69 -11.63 -7.05
C THR A 41 7.31 -12.07 -8.47
N ARG A 42 7.37 -11.16 -9.45
CA ARG A 42 7.19 -11.49 -10.86
C ARG A 42 8.55 -11.64 -11.53
N PRO A 43 8.88 -12.82 -12.09
CA PRO A 43 10.00 -12.94 -13.00
C PRO A 43 9.69 -12.14 -14.28
N ALA A 44 10.58 -11.24 -14.66
CA ALA A 44 10.57 -10.57 -15.95
C ALA A 44 11.82 -11.01 -16.73
N ALA A 45 11.84 -10.83 -18.06
CA ALA A 45 12.97 -11.16 -18.94
C ALA A 45 14.20 -10.22 -18.75
N GLY A 46 14.41 -9.77 -17.52
CA GLY A 46 15.45 -8.84 -17.08
C GLY A 46 15.49 -8.90 -15.55
N LEU A 47 15.29 -7.76 -14.90
CA LEU A 47 15.28 -7.71 -13.44
C LEU A 47 13.90 -8.13 -12.86
N PRO A 48 13.88 -8.88 -11.75
CA PRO A 48 12.62 -9.27 -11.09
C PRO A 48 11.88 -8.05 -10.55
N SER A 49 10.56 -8.14 -10.43
CA SER A 49 9.74 -7.11 -9.80
C SER A 49 9.01 -7.64 -8.58
N LEU A 50 9.15 -6.96 -7.46
CA LEU A 50 8.37 -7.16 -6.25
C LEU A 50 7.05 -6.42 -6.41
N VAL A 51 5.94 -7.13 -6.27
CA VAL A 51 4.57 -6.60 -6.33
C VAL A 51 3.93 -6.82 -4.97
N VAL A 52 3.53 -5.73 -4.33
CA VAL A 52 2.89 -5.73 -3.01
C VAL A 52 1.54 -5.07 -3.13
N SER A 53 0.49 -5.76 -2.72
CA SER A 53 -0.84 -5.17 -2.60
C SER A 53 -1.10 -4.83 -1.14
N ILE A 54 -1.59 -3.62 -0.92
CA ILE A 54 -2.05 -3.13 0.36
C ILE A 54 -3.55 -2.89 0.31
N ALA A 55 -4.21 -3.05 1.45
CA ALA A 55 -5.62 -2.76 1.62
C ALA A 55 -5.85 -1.84 2.82
N ASP A 56 -6.79 -0.92 2.69
CA ASP A 56 -7.39 -0.17 3.78
C ASP A 56 -8.90 -0.45 3.83
N ASP A 57 -9.63 0.27 4.67
CA ASP A 57 -11.10 0.13 4.78
C ASP A 57 -11.84 0.58 3.50
N SER A 58 -11.15 1.28 2.59
CA SER A 58 -11.73 1.92 1.41
C SER A 58 -11.44 1.18 0.10
N GLY A 59 -10.35 0.42 0.02
CA GLY A 59 -9.97 -0.31 -1.19
C GLY A 59 -8.57 -0.89 -1.16
N THR A 60 -8.04 -1.20 -2.34
CA THR A 60 -6.73 -1.82 -2.53
C THR A 60 -5.82 -1.00 -3.43
N ALA A 61 -4.55 -0.89 -3.07
CA ALA A 61 -3.51 -0.27 -3.87
C ALA A 61 -2.39 -1.28 -4.11
N THR A 62 -1.62 -1.10 -5.18
CA THR A 62 -0.49 -1.99 -5.49
C THR A 62 0.79 -1.19 -5.67
N ALA A 63 1.83 -1.53 -4.94
CA ALA A 63 3.18 -1.05 -5.19
C ALA A 63 3.97 -2.08 -5.99
N VAL A 64 4.77 -1.59 -6.95
CA VAL A 64 5.66 -2.41 -7.76
C VAL A 64 7.07 -1.85 -7.64
N TRP A 65 7.99 -2.62 -7.07
CA TRP A 65 9.42 -2.31 -7.07
C TRP A 65 10.15 -3.17 -8.10
N SER A 66 10.58 -2.53 -9.19
CA SER A 66 11.43 -3.15 -10.22
C SER A 66 12.85 -3.36 -9.69
N GLY A 67 13.51 -4.46 -10.04
CA GLY A 67 14.87 -4.73 -9.56
C GLY A 67 14.94 -5.46 -8.23
N ARG A 68 13.81 -5.59 -7.53
CA ARG A 68 13.75 -6.14 -6.17
C ARG A 68 12.97 -7.44 -6.16
N ARG A 69 13.48 -8.43 -5.42
CA ARG A 69 12.76 -9.69 -5.14
C ARG A 69 11.95 -9.59 -3.85
N ASP A 70 12.48 -8.84 -2.90
CA ASP A 70 11.95 -8.58 -1.57
C ASP A 70 12.40 -7.19 -1.08
N ILE A 71 11.78 -6.73 0.00
CA ILE A 71 12.17 -5.56 0.77
C ILE A 71 12.08 -5.97 2.24
N GLY A 72 13.18 -5.80 2.97
CA GLY A 72 13.24 -6.11 4.40
C GLY A 72 12.13 -5.40 5.18
N GLY A 73 11.41 -6.17 6.01
CA GLY A 73 10.31 -5.66 6.85
C GLY A 73 8.96 -5.48 6.14
N VAL A 74 8.88 -5.67 4.81
CA VAL A 74 7.58 -5.76 4.11
C VAL A 74 7.08 -7.19 4.22
N THR A 75 6.23 -7.46 5.21
CA THR A 75 5.63 -8.77 5.47
C THR A 75 4.11 -8.71 5.37
N LEU A 76 3.47 -9.87 5.16
CA LEU A 76 2.00 -9.95 5.19
C LEU A 76 1.48 -9.50 6.56
N GLY A 77 0.42 -8.70 6.57
CA GLY A 77 -0.17 -8.15 7.79
C GLY A 77 0.51 -6.88 8.32
N ARG A 78 1.71 -6.54 7.84
CA ARG A 78 2.41 -5.30 8.23
C ARG A 78 1.68 -4.09 7.66
N ARG A 79 1.57 -3.02 8.44
CA ARG A 79 1.08 -1.73 7.93
C ARG A 79 2.21 -0.94 7.28
N ILE A 80 1.91 -0.33 6.15
CA ILE A 80 2.86 0.40 5.33
C ILE A 80 2.19 1.65 4.75
N ILE A 81 2.96 2.72 4.67
CA ILE A 81 2.60 3.94 3.95
C ILE A 81 3.31 3.90 2.61
N LEU A 82 2.58 4.21 1.53
CA LEU A 82 3.12 4.40 0.20
C LEU A 82 2.95 5.85 -0.21
N GLU A 83 4.03 6.45 -0.70
CA GLU A 83 4.01 7.79 -1.28
C GLU A 83 4.52 7.72 -2.73
N GLY A 84 3.77 8.32 -3.63
CA GLY A 84 4.15 8.42 -5.03
C GLY A 84 3.00 8.81 -5.94
N VAL A 85 3.18 8.58 -7.23
CA VAL A 85 2.16 8.87 -8.24
C VAL A 85 1.46 7.60 -8.65
N GLY A 86 0.16 7.51 -8.36
CA GLY A 86 -0.67 6.37 -8.73
C GLY A 86 -1.03 6.37 -10.21
N ALA A 87 -0.88 5.23 -10.88
CA ALA A 87 -1.42 4.96 -12.20
C ALA A 87 -2.77 4.22 -12.08
N PRO A 88 -3.77 4.52 -12.93
CA PRO A 88 -5.05 3.82 -12.89
C PRO A 88 -4.93 2.37 -13.35
N THR A 89 -5.56 1.44 -12.64
CA THR A 89 -5.84 0.07 -13.11
C THR A 89 -7.19 -0.42 -12.59
N ALA A 90 -7.64 -1.58 -13.05
CA ALA A 90 -8.93 -2.16 -12.66
C ALA A 90 -9.02 -2.51 -11.15
N GLY A 91 -7.87 -2.75 -10.49
CA GLY A 91 -7.78 -3.15 -9.08
C GLY A 91 -7.40 -2.03 -8.10
N GLY A 92 -7.53 -0.76 -8.50
CA GLY A 92 -7.10 0.41 -7.71
C GLY A 92 -5.83 1.08 -8.26
N PRO A 93 -5.21 2.04 -7.55
CA PRO A 93 -4.00 2.70 -8.02
C PRO A 93 -2.77 1.78 -7.94
N VAL A 94 -1.93 1.81 -8.98
CA VAL A 94 -0.62 1.16 -9.00
C VAL A 94 0.48 2.20 -8.88
N PHE A 95 1.40 2.01 -7.94
CA PHE A 95 2.55 2.84 -7.70
C PHE A 95 3.81 2.15 -8.19
N MET A 96 4.56 2.81 -9.07
CA MET A 96 5.84 2.30 -9.56
C MET A 96 6.97 2.88 -8.72
N ASN A 97 7.78 2.00 -8.13
CA ASN A 97 8.89 2.32 -7.24
C ASN A 97 8.56 3.42 -6.20
N PRO A 98 7.43 3.34 -5.47
CA PRO A 98 7.08 4.38 -4.51
C PRO A 98 8.05 4.43 -3.33
N ALA A 99 8.10 5.58 -2.68
CA ALA A 99 8.64 5.67 -1.33
C ALA A 99 7.72 4.92 -0.37
N TYR A 100 8.30 4.30 0.66
CA TYR A 100 7.53 3.54 1.62
C TYR A 100 8.05 3.73 3.04
N THR A 101 7.13 3.66 3.99
CA THR A 101 7.42 3.70 5.42
C THR A 101 6.73 2.53 6.10
N LEU A 102 7.50 1.72 6.83
CA LEU A 102 6.98 0.59 7.61
C LEU A 102 6.49 1.09 8.97
N LEU A 103 5.23 0.82 9.31
CA LEU A 103 4.66 1.20 10.61
C LEU A 103 4.82 0.08 11.62
N ALA A 104 5.23 0.40 12.86
CA ALA A 104 5.45 -0.57 13.92
C ALA A 104 4.29 -1.58 14.08
N ASP A 105 4.64 -2.84 14.38
CA ASP A 105 3.69 -3.90 14.66
C ASP A 105 3.27 -3.69 16.11
N HIS A 106 1.98 -3.70 16.38
CA HIS A 106 1.45 -3.72 17.74
C HIS A 106 1.56 -5.14 18.32
#